data_AF-A0A9E2M3T2-F1
#
_entry.id   AF-A0A9E2M3T2-F1
#
_cell.length_a   1.000
_cell.length_b   1.000
_cell.length_c   1.000
_cell.angle_alpha   90.00
_cell.angle_beta   90.00
_cell.angle_gamma   90.00
#
_symmetry.space_group_name_H-M   'P 1'
#
loop_
_entity.id
_entity.type
_entity.pdbx_description
1 polymer ?
#
loop_
_entity_poly.entity_id
_entity_poly.type
_entity_poly.pdbx_seq_one_letter_code
_entity_poly.pdbx_strand_id
1 'polypeptide(L)' 'MLVEAKSGHCGGPLSCTDFATALYFNYINHNPDNPDDPDRDVVVYSIGHV' A
#
# COMPACT_ATOMS: atom_id res chain seq x y z
N MET A 1 -11.54 1.53 -10.05
CA MET A 1 -10.32 0.87 -10.56
C MET A 1 -10.64 -0.54 -11.08
N LEU A 2 -10.89 -1.55 -10.24
CA LEU A 2 -11.10 -2.93 -10.70
C LEU A 2 -12.38 -3.14 -11.54
N VAL A 3 -13.50 -2.53 -11.14
CA VAL A 3 -14.78 -2.62 -11.88
C VAL A 3 -14.63 -2.03 -13.30
N GLU A 4 -13.95 -0.89 -13.40
CA GLU A 4 -13.66 -0.23 -14.68
C GLU A 4 -12.71 -1.08 -15.54
N ALA A 5 -11.65 -1.62 -14.92
CA ALA A 5 -10.68 -2.49 -15.59
C ALA A 5 -11.25 -3.88 -15.97
N LYS A 6 -12.39 -4.26 -15.40
CA LYS A 6 -13.03 -5.60 -15.54
C LYS A 6 -12.06 -6.76 -15.23
N SER A 7 -11.06 -6.51 -14.40
CA SER A 7 -9.95 -7.42 -14.12
C SER A 7 -9.21 -7.01 -12.83
N GLY A 8 -8.49 -7.96 -12.23
CA GLY A 8 -7.64 -7.79 -11.05
C GLY A 8 -8.15 -8.55 -9.81
N HIS A 9 -7.50 -8.32 -8.66
CA HIS A 9 -7.76 -9.06 -7.42
C HIS A 9 -8.33 -8.12 -6.34
N CYS A 10 -9.60 -8.31 -5.96
CA CYS A 10 -10.22 -7.49 -4.92
C CYS A 10 -10.00 -8.02 -3.50
N GLY A 11 -9.93 -9.34 -3.33
CA GLY A 11 -9.88 -9.97 -2.01
C GLY A 11 -8.65 -9.58 -1.19
N GLY A 12 -7.47 -9.65 -1.80
CA GLY A 12 -6.21 -9.27 -1.18
C GLY A 12 -6.22 -7.84 -0.63
N PRO A 13 -6.42 -6.79 -1.46
CA PRO A 13 -6.34 -5.41 -0.97
C PRO A 13 -7.42 -5.12 0.07
N LEU A 14 -8.63 -5.69 -0.06
CA LEU A 14 -9.67 -5.55 0.95
C LEU A 14 -9.27 -6.18 2.29
N SER A 15 -8.63 -7.37 2.27
CA SER A 15 -8.15 -8.03 3.49
C SER A 15 -7.01 -7.29 4.19
N CYS A 16 -6.25 -6.47 3.45
CA CYS A 16 -5.11 -5.72 3.98
C CYS A 16 -5.49 -4.32 4.50
N THR A 17 -6.76 -3.92 4.43
CA THR A 17 -7.19 -2.53 4.70
C THR A 17 -6.75 -2.03 6.08
N ASP A 18 -7.01 -2.80 7.13
CA ASP A 18 -6.69 -2.36 8.51
C ASP A 18 -5.18 -2.23 8.72
N PHE A 19 -4.42 -3.19 8.21
CA PHE A 19 -2.96 -3.20 8.29
C PHE A 19 -2.33 -2.03 7.51
N ALA A 20 -2.77 -1.81 6.28
CA ALA A 20 -2.29 -0.71 5.45
C ALA A 20 -2.63 0.65 6.09
N THR A 21 -3.84 0.79 6.62
CA THR A 21 -4.28 2.00 7.34
C THR A 21 -3.40 2.24 8.56
N ALA A 22 -3.16 1.22 9.38
CA ALA A 22 -2.30 1.34 10.54
C ALA A 22 -0.88 1.79 10.14
N LEU A 23 -0.25 1.09 9.18
CA LEU A 23 1.10 1.39 8.70
C LEU A 23 1.23 2.83 8.21
N TYR A 24 0.47 3.19 7.16
CA TYR A 24 0.66 4.44 6.45
C TYR A 24 0.22 5.66 7.26
N PHE A 25 -0.76 5.53 8.16
CA PHE A 25 -1.23 6.69 8.92
C PHE A 25 -0.62 6.82 10.31
N ASN A 26 -0.01 5.77 10.87
CA ASN A 26 0.43 5.80 12.27
C ASN A 26 1.87 5.33 12.53
N TYR A 27 2.46 4.50 11.67
CA TYR A 27 3.71 3.82 12.03
C TYR A 27 4.89 4.12 11.11
N ILE A 28 4.69 4.29 9.81
CA ILE A 28 5.82 4.44 8.89
C ILE A 28 6.19 5.91 8.69
N ASN A 29 7.48 6.19 8.68
CA ASN A 29 8.03 7.44 8.21
C ASN A 29 8.03 7.46 6.68
N HIS A 30 7.08 8.20 6.09
CA HIS A 30 7.01 8.41 4.63
C HIS A 30 6.57 9.84 4.32
N ASN A 31 7.11 10.40 3.24
CA ASN A 31 6.74 11.73 2.75
C ASN A 31 6.42 11.65 1.24
N PRO A 32 5.15 11.82 0.83
CA PRO A 32 4.76 11.82 -0.57
C PRO A 32 5.43 12.92 -1.42
N ASP A 33 5.81 14.04 -0.83
CA ASP A 33 6.49 15.15 -1.52
C ASP A 33 8.01 14.93 -1.66
N ASN A 34 8.56 13.96 -0.89
CA ASN A 34 9.98 13.55 -0.97
C ASN A 34 10.11 12.01 -0.95
N PRO A 35 9.66 11.31 -2.01
CA PRO A 35 9.60 9.85 -2.02
C PRO A 35 10.97 9.16 -2.05
N ASP A 36 12.03 9.87 -2.42
CA ASP A 36 13.40 9.35 -2.51
C ASP A 36 14.23 9.58 -1.24
N ASP A 37 13.59 10.03 -0.15
CA ASP A 37 14.25 10.18 1.14
C ASP A 37 14.97 8.87 1.53
N PRO A 38 16.30 8.90 1.75
CA PRO A 38 17.08 7.71 2.08
C PRO A 38 16.74 7.12 3.46
N ASP A 39 16.15 7.93 4.35
CA ASP A 39 15.81 7.52 5.72
C ASP A 39 14.33 7.15 5.88
N ARG A 40 13.56 7.08 4.78
CA ARG A 40 12.16 6.63 4.84
C ARG A 40 12.06 5.14 5.13
N ASP A 41 10.95 4.75 5.74
CA ASP A 41 10.58 3.35 5.82
C ASP A 41 10.13 2.82 4.45
N VAL A 42 10.49 1.58 4.13
CA VAL A 42 10.15 0.93 2.86
C VAL A 42 9.13 -0.19 3.10
N VAL A 43 7.98 -0.07 2.45
CA VAL A 43 6.94 -1.10 2.44
C VAL A 43 7.02 -1.91 1.15
N VAL A 44 7.15 -3.23 1.27
CA VAL A 44 7.19 -4.15 0.12
C VAL A 44 6.03 -5.13 0.21
N TYR A 45 5.10 -5.06 -0.76
CA TYR A 45 4.04 -6.06 -0.91
C TYR A 45 4.56 -7.24 -1.71
N SER A 46 5.03 -8.29 -1.00
CA SER A 46 5.49 -9.53 -1.64
C SER A 46 4.37 -10.24 -2.43
N ILE A 47 3.11 -10.01 -2.04
CA ILE A 47 1.90 -10.45 -2.73
C ILE A 47 1.50 -9.47 -3.85
N GLY A 48 2.35 -9.25 -4.84
CA GLY A 48 2.21 -8.15 -5.81
C GLY A 48 1.00 -8.17 -6.75
N HIS A 49 0.12 -9.17 -6.65
CA HIS A 49 -1.16 -9.20 -7.37
C HIS A 49 -2.30 -8.55 -6.59
N VAL A 50 -2.04 -8.16 -5.33
CA VAL A 50 -2.90 -7.38 -4.44
C VAL A 50 -2.90 -5.91 -4.83
#